data_AF-A0A8G0PEB6-F1
#
_entry.id   AF-A0A8G0PEB6-F1
#
_cell.length_a   1.000
_cell.length_b   1.000
_cell.length_c   1.000
_cell.angle_alpha   90.00
_cell.angle_beta   90.00
_cell.angle_gamma   90.00
#
_symmetry.space_group_name_H-M   'P 1'
#
loop_
_entity.id
_entity.type
_entity.pdbx_description
1 polymer ?
#
loop_
_entity_poly.entity_id
_entity_poly.type
_entity_poly.pdbx_seq_one_letter_code
_entity_poly.pdbx_strand_id
1 'polypeptide(L)'
;MLRRSRLTALTRSDVVNRVIEIELPRYAVMPLDRFQNRSEYWTLSRHPSSIPGGSWTTFNWKTNAIGMKTQRVEYADQVRQPQVEVAFDELVSYLLDLGAVPDPHGWKLLRSTGLWAPVGCSLMMSPDGREKALYLAPLDDSDGHLSLAVAWSSSWITRDHAHLPPYWVRLPALAGKSSELTPSDEKKDEKKDEKKAPDADEDQIQSGSASVAASHDDANSIEHQVHTNMTKDITCEISLSGLVTALVEGGLHSNSTPESLYIEHLRIQSRKSNGVWFASAVTAYGTSSQTILWNYKIPDDILSFSRKETVPCGVLVLLGMVDESETPEWATKHHDYGASLDLFTQRTRESRQAMEAEARMAPAQREQAVRDRMRRESEQRMQDMRDKMRTQQQQRDQRAMEALQSPKWDTKLVADYCLTWLKARKIWDESLSVKEVVGFMLHRMVRDGEFTSTICKMLDTWKAWADMGGMRKTDYQTIQENQSTFAEATLLIALIKDTSDALEGTLAMDLQECLRMWHKVRLG
;
A
#
# COMPACT_ATOMS: atom_id res chain seq x y z
N MET A 1 -46.28 -25.75 10.99
CA MET A 1 -45.22 -24.82 10.56
C MET A 1 -43.87 -25.18 11.16
N LEU A 2 -43.73 -25.29 12.49
CA LEU A 2 -42.47 -25.63 13.18
C LEU A 2 -41.75 -26.91 12.68
N ARG A 3 -42.49 -27.98 12.36
CA ARG A 3 -41.89 -29.21 11.78
C ARG A 3 -41.35 -29.02 10.35
N ARG A 4 -41.95 -28.12 9.56
CA ARG A 4 -41.49 -27.82 8.19
C ARG A 4 -40.23 -26.96 8.21
N SER A 5 -40.06 -26.12 9.22
CA SER A 5 -38.87 -25.31 9.46
C SER A 5 -37.83 -25.98 10.38
N ARG A 6 -38.00 -27.27 10.73
CA ARG A 6 -37.11 -28.07 11.62
C ARG A 6 -36.74 -27.40 12.94
N LEU A 7 -37.61 -26.55 13.48
CA LEU A 7 -37.38 -25.92 14.79
C LEU A 7 -37.77 -26.90 15.91
N THR A 8 -36.85 -27.15 16.83
CA THR A 8 -37.13 -27.85 18.08
C THR A 8 -37.82 -26.88 19.04
N ALA A 9 -39.10 -27.08 19.31
CA ALA A 9 -39.89 -26.20 20.18
C ALA A 9 -40.68 -27.03 21.18
N LEU A 10 -40.77 -26.56 22.43
CA LEU A 10 -41.70 -27.11 23.42
C LEU A 10 -43.00 -26.31 23.36
N THR A 11 -44.13 -26.95 23.08
CA THR A 11 -45.43 -26.29 23.00
C THR A 11 -46.32 -26.71 24.16
N ARG A 12 -46.87 -25.74 24.90
CA ARG A 12 -47.90 -25.93 25.93
C ARG A 12 -49.14 -25.17 25.51
N SER A 13 -50.28 -25.84 25.41
CA SER A 13 -51.53 -25.21 24.98
C SER A 13 -52.48 -25.05 26.16
N ASP A 14 -52.97 -23.83 26.39
CA ASP A 14 -54.09 -23.54 27.27
C ASP A 14 -55.34 -23.26 26.43
N VAL A 15 -56.21 -24.27 26.36
CA VAL A 15 -57.44 -24.23 25.56
C VAL A 15 -58.46 -23.25 26.16
N VAL A 16 -58.45 -23.05 27.48
CA VAL A 16 -59.42 -22.20 28.19
C VAL A 16 -59.13 -20.74 27.90
N ASN A 17 -57.86 -20.35 27.96
CA ASN A 17 -57.43 -18.97 27.70
C ASN A 17 -57.16 -18.67 26.22
N ARG A 18 -57.37 -19.64 25.32
CA ARG A 18 -57.07 -19.52 23.89
C ARG A 18 -55.62 -19.10 23.62
N VAL A 19 -54.67 -19.67 24.36
CA VAL A 19 -53.25 -19.31 24.30
C VAL A 19 -52.39 -20.55 24.07
N ILE A 20 -51.36 -20.39 23.25
CA ILE A 20 -50.29 -21.38 23.08
C ILE A 20 -48.99 -20.75 23.56
N GLU A 21 -48.35 -21.38 24.53
CA GLU A 21 -46.99 -21.06 24.95
C GLU A 21 -46.02 -21.94 24.16
N ILE A 22 -45.06 -21.30 23.50
CA ILE A 22 -44.06 -21.96 22.67
C ILE A 22 -42.69 -21.56 23.20
N GLU A 23 -41.92 -22.51 23.70
CA GLU A 23 -40.51 -22.29 24.06
C GLU A 23 -39.64 -22.59 22.83
N LEU A 24 -38.98 -21.55 22.30
CA LEU A 24 -38.09 -21.62 21.15
C LEU A 24 -36.64 -21.35 21.57
N PRO A 25 -35.66 -22.13 21.08
CA PRO A 25 -34.26 -21.87 21.37
C PRO A 25 -33.78 -20.56 20.72
N ARG A 26 -32.95 -19.82 21.47
CA ARG A 26 -32.14 -18.70 20.96
C ARG A 26 -30.77 -19.22 20.55
N TYR A 27 -30.32 -18.84 19.36
CA TYR A 27 -29.02 -19.26 18.82
C TYR A 27 -28.06 -18.07 18.65
N ALA A 28 -26.77 -18.34 18.79
CA ALA A 28 -25.71 -17.59 18.15
C ALA A 28 -25.30 -18.31 16.87
N VAL A 29 -25.09 -17.55 15.81
CA VAL A 29 -24.65 -18.07 14.53
C VAL A 29 -23.33 -17.42 14.13
N MET A 30 -22.48 -18.22 13.48
CA MET A 30 -21.25 -17.76 12.85
C MET A 30 -21.20 -18.33 11.42
N PRO A 31 -20.67 -17.59 10.43
CA PRO A 31 -20.41 -18.13 9.11
C PRO A 31 -19.58 -19.42 9.21
N LEU A 32 -19.80 -20.35 8.27
CA LEU A 32 -18.95 -21.52 8.16
C LEU A 32 -17.53 -21.12 7.74
N ASP A 33 -16.57 -22.01 7.96
CA ASP A 33 -15.19 -21.77 7.50
C ASP A 33 -15.13 -21.87 5.97
N ARG A 34 -14.69 -20.78 5.34
CA ARG A 34 -14.58 -20.64 3.88
C ARG A 34 -13.74 -21.74 3.23
N PHE A 35 -12.67 -22.20 3.90
CA PHE A 35 -11.70 -23.14 3.35
C PHE A 35 -12.00 -24.59 3.71
N GLN A 36 -12.52 -24.83 4.92
CA GLN A 36 -12.86 -26.18 5.39
C GLN A 36 -14.24 -26.63 4.90
N ASN A 37 -15.22 -25.73 4.85
CA ASN A 37 -16.62 -26.02 4.50
C ASN A 37 -17.02 -25.47 3.12
N ARG A 38 -16.13 -25.62 2.11
CA ARG A 38 -16.27 -24.98 0.79
C ARG A 38 -17.65 -25.17 0.14
N SER A 39 -18.19 -26.38 0.11
CA SER A 39 -19.47 -26.65 -0.56
C SER A 39 -20.66 -25.98 0.10
N GLU A 40 -20.65 -25.85 1.43
CA GLU A 40 -21.79 -25.33 2.20
C GLU A 40 -21.72 -23.81 2.38
N TYR A 41 -20.51 -23.25 2.40
CA TYR A 41 -20.27 -21.81 2.52
C TYR A 41 -20.86 -21.03 1.33
N TRP A 42 -20.66 -21.54 0.11
CA TRP A 42 -21.08 -20.91 -1.16
C TRP A 42 -22.48 -21.32 -1.61
N THR A 43 -23.24 -22.05 -0.78
CA THR A 43 -24.61 -22.48 -1.14
C THR A 43 -25.61 -22.03 -0.09
N LEU A 44 -26.84 -21.76 -0.55
CA LEU A 44 -27.95 -21.46 0.36
C LEU A 44 -28.39 -22.71 1.11
N SER A 45 -29.02 -22.49 2.26
CA SER A 45 -29.68 -23.55 3.01
C SER A 45 -30.74 -24.22 2.14
N ARG A 46 -30.76 -25.55 2.16
CA ARG A 46 -31.77 -26.34 1.41
C ARG A 46 -33.18 -26.13 1.94
N HIS A 47 -33.31 -25.65 3.18
CA HIS A 47 -34.59 -25.55 3.89
C HIS A 47 -34.68 -24.24 4.69
N PRO A 48 -34.82 -23.08 4.01
CA PRO A 48 -35.08 -21.82 4.69
C PRO A 48 -36.43 -21.85 5.42
N SER A 49 -36.47 -21.25 6.60
CA SER A 49 -37.67 -21.07 7.40
C SER A 49 -38.59 -20.03 6.76
N SER A 50 -39.86 -20.37 6.58
CA SER A 50 -40.89 -19.45 6.12
C SER A 50 -41.56 -18.68 7.27
N ILE A 51 -41.05 -18.82 8.50
CA ILE A 51 -41.61 -18.18 9.70
C ILE A 51 -41.01 -16.78 9.83
N PRO A 52 -41.81 -15.73 10.14
CA PRO A 52 -41.28 -14.39 10.35
C PRO A 52 -40.22 -14.37 11.48
N GLY A 53 -39.10 -13.67 11.29
CA GLY A 53 -37.95 -13.72 12.20
C GLY A 53 -36.94 -14.84 11.90
N GLY A 54 -37.19 -15.63 10.84
CA GLY A 54 -36.34 -16.73 10.40
C GLY A 54 -35.42 -16.40 9.22
N SER A 55 -35.24 -15.13 8.85
CA SER A 55 -34.48 -14.75 7.65
C SER A 55 -33.03 -15.26 7.66
N TRP A 56 -32.43 -15.37 8.84
CA TRP A 56 -31.11 -15.97 9.03
C TRP A 56 -31.01 -17.40 8.51
N THR A 57 -32.08 -18.20 8.54
CA THR A 57 -32.04 -19.61 8.08
C THR A 57 -31.85 -19.78 6.57
N THR A 58 -31.78 -18.68 5.81
CA THR A 58 -31.47 -18.67 4.37
C THR A 58 -30.06 -19.20 4.07
N PHE A 59 -29.11 -19.04 4.99
CA PHE A 59 -27.74 -19.52 4.83
C PHE A 59 -27.41 -20.70 5.74
N ASN A 60 -26.29 -21.36 5.45
CA ASN A 60 -25.73 -22.41 6.28
C ASN A 60 -24.82 -21.80 7.35
N TRP A 61 -25.17 -22.00 8.62
CA TRP A 61 -24.45 -21.42 9.77
C TRP A 61 -23.90 -22.48 10.70
N LYS A 62 -22.82 -22.14 11.40
CA LYS A 62 -22.45 -22.83 12.64
C LYS A 62 -23.32 -22.29 13.77
N THR A 63 -24.27 -23.10 14.24
CA THR A 63 -25.27 -22.70 15.25
C THR A 63 -24.87 -23.16 16.66
N ASN A 64 -24.85 -22.25 17.62
CA ASN A 64 -24.67 -22.52 19.05
C ASN A 64 -25.92 -22.10 19.82
N ALA A 65 -26.52 -22.99 20.61
CA ALA A 65 -27.68 -22.65 21.44
C ALA A 65 -27.25 -21.84 22.66
N ILE A 66 -27.80 -20.63 22.85
CA ILE A 66 -27.47 -19.75 23.98
C ILE A 66 -28.55 -19.81 25.07
N GLY A 67 -29.81 -20.07 24.70
CA GLY A 67 -30.91 -20.09 25.67
C GLY A 67 -32.24 -20.45 25.03
N MET A 68 -33.33 -20.17 25.75
CA MET A 68 -34.71 -20.40 25.30
C MET A 68 -35.54 -19.14 25.52
N LYS A 69 -36.48 -18.89 24.62
CA LYS A 69 -37.46 -17.82 24.69
C LYS A 69 -38.87 -18.42 24.68
N THR A 70 -39.65 -18.09 25.70
CA THR A 70 -41.07 -18.44 25.75
C THR A 70 -41.87 -17.37 25.03
N GLN A 71 -42.59 -17.76 23.98
CA GLN A 71 -43.53 -16.91 23.28
C GLN A 71 -44.95 -17.34 23.64
N ARG A 72 -45.75 -16.41 24.16
CA ARG A 72 -47.19 -16.60 24.38
C ARG A 72 -47.92 -16.09 23.16
N VAL A 73 -48.61 -16.96 22.43
CA VAL A 73 -49.26 -16.67 21.15
C VAL A 73 -50.75 -16.96 21.27
N GLU A 74 -51.59 -15.99 20.95
CA GLU A 74 -53.03 -16.21 20.83
C GLU A 74 -53.35 -16.92 19.50
N TYR A 75 -54.49 -17.61 19.39
CA TYR A 75 -54.84 -18.34 18.15
C TYR A 75 -54.92 -17.45 16.89
N ALA A 76 -55.09 -16.13 17.04
CA ALA A 76 -55.12 -15.17 15.94
C ALA A 76 -53.72 -14.67 15.52
N ASP A 77 -52.72 -14.85 16.39
CA ASP A 77 -51.37 -14.32 16.21
C ASP A 77 -50.46 -15.30 15.47
N GLN A 78 -49.51 -14.75 14.73
CA GLN A 78 -48.50 -15.54 14.03
C GLN A 78 -47.30 -15.80 14.94
N VAL A 79 -46.86 -17.06 14.98
CA VAL A 79 -45.61 -17.47 15.65
C VAL A 79 -44.43 -16.79 14.97
N ARG A 80 -43.48 -16.25 15.76
CA ARG A 80 -42.25 -15.64 15.25
C ARG A 80 -41.04 -16.42 15.73
N GLN A 81 -40.06 -16.56 14.86
CA GLN A 81 -38.80 -17.18 15.21
C GLN A 81 -37.92 -16.15 15.96
N PRO A 82 -37.26 -16.52 17.08
CA PRO A 82 -36.36 -15.62 17.78
C PRO A 82 -35.20 -15.18 16.88
N GLN A 83 -34.80 -13.92 17.00
CA GLN A 83 -33.63 -13.39 16.31
C GLN A 83 -32.36 -14.05 16.85
N VAL A 84 -31.39 -14.30 15.98
CA VAL A 84 -30.11 -14.91 16.35
C VAL A 84 -29.04 -13.86 16.58
N GLU A 85 -28.10 -14.17 17.47
CA GLU A 85 -26.91 -13.35 17.67
C GLU A 85 -25.87 -13.65 16.60
N VAL A 86 -25.32 -12.62 15.95
CA VAL A 86 -24.22 -12.77 14.99
C VAL A 86 -23.22 -11.64 15.17
N ALA A 87 -21.93 -11.95 14.95
CA ALA A 87 -20.88 -10.94 14.89
C ALA A 87 -21.04 -10.11 13.61
N PHE A 88 -21.11 -8.79 13.74
CA PHE A 88 -21.54 -7.94 12.62
C PHE A 88 -20.50 -7.87 11.51
N ASP A 89 -19.22 -7.84 11.89
CA ASP A 89 -18.08 -7.93 11.00
C ASP A 89 -18.07 -9.23 10.20
N GLU A 90 -18.25 -10.38 10.86
CA GLU A 90 -18.31 -11.68 10.19
C GLU A 90 -19.50 -11.78 9.22
N LEU A 91 -20.67 -11.24 9.59
CA LEU A 91 -21.84 -11.19 8.72
C LEU A 91 -21.58 -10.37 7.45
N VAL A 92 -21.04 -9.15 7.61
CA VAL A 92 -20.74 -8.28 6.46
C VAL A 92 -19.65 -8.91 5.59
N SER A 93 -18.62 -9.52 6.20
CA SER A 93 -17.58 -10.28 5.49
C SER A 93 -18.20 -11.33 4.58
N TYR A 94 -19.10 -12.13 5.15
CA TYR A 94 -19.74 -13.26 4.48
C TYR A 94 -20.60 -12.78 3.30
N LEU A 95 -21.39 -11.72 3.49
CA LEU A 95 -22.24 -11.18 2.44
C LEU A 95 -21.43 -10.54 1.31
N LEU A 96 -20.33 -9.82 1.62
CA LEU A 96 -19.40 -9.31 0.61
C LEU A 96 -18.73 -10.46 -0.16
N ASP A 97 -18.43 -11.56 0.52
CA ASP A 97 -17.90 -12.76 -0.11
C ASP A 97 -18.89 -13.37 -1.10
N LEU A 98 -20.19 -13.41 -0.78
CA LEU A 98 -21.22 -13.86 -1.71
C LEU A 98 -21.51 -12.88 -2.87
N GLY A 99 -20.99 -11.65 -2.80
CA GLY A 99 -21.13 -10.63 -3.86
C GLY A 99 -22.09 -9.49 -3.55
N ALA A 100 -22.51 -9.33 -2.29
CA ALA A 100 -23.31 -8.18 -1.87
C ALA A 100 -22.53 -6.87 -2.03
N VAL A 101 -23.22 -5.79 -2.37
CA VAL A 101 -22.62 -4.45 -2.50
C VAL A 101 -23.13 -3.55 -1.37
N PRO A 102 -22.25 -2.92 -0.58
CA PRO A 102 -22.70 -2.06 0.51
C PRO A 102 -23.36 -0.77 0.00
N ASP A 103 -24.44 -0.31 0.64
CA ASP A 103 -25.18 0.92 0.28
C ASP A 103 -24.64 2.15 1.05
N PRO A 104 -23.96 3.11 0.38
CA PRO A 104 -23.41 4.31 1.02
C PRO A 104 -24.42 5.09 1.86
N HIS A 105 -25.67 5.18 1.42
CA HIS A 105 -26.67 5.96 2.11
C HIS A 105 -27.06 5.31 3.44
N GLY A 106 -27.26 3.99 3.45
CA GLY A 106 -27.67 3.26 4.63
C GLY A 106 -26.61 3.21 5.73
N TRP A 107 -25.34 3.03 5.36
CA TRP A 107 -24.23 3.07 6.32
C TRP A 107 -24.05 4.45 6.94
N LYS A 108 -24.15 5.51 6.14
CA LYS A 108 -24.11 6.89 6.64
C LYS A 108 -25.25 7.17 7.62
N LEU A 109 -26.45 6.70 7.29
CA LEU A 109 -27.62 6.85 8.15
C LEU A 109 -27.43 6.09 9.47
N LEU A 110 -27.04 4.82 9.41
CA LEU A 110 -26.75 3.98 10.58
C LEU A 110 -25.70 4.62 11.50
N ARG A 111 -24.65 5.21 10.93
CA ARG A 111 -23.64 5.95 11.70
C ARG A 111 -24.26 7.14 12.43
N SER A 112 -25.08 7.93 11.75
CA SER A 112 -25.62 9.19 12.30
C SER A 112 -26.74 8.99 13.33
N THR A 113 -27.61 7.98 13.13
CA THR A 113 -28.82 7.78 13.95
C THR A 113 -28.73 6.56 14.87
N GLY A 114 -27.78 5.65 14.64
CA GLY A 114 -27.65 4.42 15.43
C GLY A 114 -28.93 3.58 15.41
N LEU A 115 -29.42 3.20 16.59
CA LEU A 115 -30.66 2.42 16.79
C LEU A 115 -31.93 3.11 16.26
N TRP A 116 -31.90 4.42 16.04
CA TRP A 116 -33.05 5.19 15.53
C TRP A 116 -33.13 5.22 14.01
N ALA A 117 -32.24 4.50 13.33
CA ALA A 117 -32.29 4.38 11.88
C ALA A 117 -33.64 3.73 11.45
N PRO A 118 -34.27 4.22 10.38
CA PRO A 118 -35.60 3.78 9.99
C PRO A 118 -35.61 2.31 9.57
N VAL A 119 -36.66 1.59 9.98
CA VAL A 119 -36.90 0.20 9.58
C VAL A 119 -36.96 0.12 8.06
N GLY A 120 -36.28 -0.88 7.49
CA GLY A 120 -36.17 -1.08 6.05
C GLY A 120 -35.05 -0.28 5.38
N CYS A 121 -34.24 0.47 6.13
CA CYS A 121 -32.99 1.04 5.62
C CYS A 121 -32.06 -0.08 5.11
N SER A 122 -31.58 0.04 3.88
CA SER A 122 -30.71 -0.96 3.27
C SER A 122 -29.26 -0.72 3.66
N LEU A 123 -28.58 -1.73 4.18
CA LEU A 123 -27.14 -1.68 4.45
C LEU A 123 -26.35 -2.35 3.32
N MET A 124 -26.90 -3.40 2.74
CA MET A 124 -26.30 -4.09 1.59
C MET A 124 -27.34 -4.38 0.54
N MET A 125 -26.94 -4.27 -0.72
CA MET A 125 -27.74 -4.51 -1.90
C MET A 125 -27.31 -5.80 -2.60
N SER A 126 -28.20 -6.34 -3.41
CA SER A 126 -27.89 -7.37 -4.42
C SER A 126 -26.71 -6.94 -5.31
N PRO A 127 -25.99 -7.87 -5.95
CA PRO A 127 -24.92 -7.53 -6.91
C PRO A 127 -25.37 -6.54 -8.00
N ASP A 128 -26.64 -6.62 -8.42
CA ASP A 128 -27.24 -5.74 -9.44
C ASP A 128 -27.70 -4.36 -8.89
N GLY A 129 -27.56 -4.14 -7.58
CA GLY A 129 -27.95 -2.89 -6.90
C GLY A 129 -29.46 -2.64 -6.77
N ARG A 130 -30.32 -3.61 -7.10
CA ARG A 130 -31.79 -3.41 -7.17
C ARG A 130 -32.53 -3.85 -5.92
N GLU A 131 -32.12 -4.97 -5.32
CA GLU A 131 -32.79 -5.57 -4.17
C GLU A 131 -31.98 -5.40 -2.90
N LYS A 132 -32.66 -5.37 -1.75
CA LYS A 132 -32.02 -5.19 -0.43
C LYS A 132 -31.56 -6.55 0.07
N ALA A 133 -30.25 -6.75 0.19
CA ALA A 133 -29.67 -7.97 0.71
C ALA A 133 -29.67 -7.99 2.25
N LEU A 134 -29.28 -6.87 2.88
CA LEU A 134 -29.26 -6.70 4.33
C LEU A 134 -29.93 -5.37 4.67
N TYR A 135 -30.95 -5.39 5.54
CA TYR A 135 -31.67 -4.18 5.93
C TYR A 135 -32.05 -4.19 7.40
N LEU A 136 -32.37 -3.00 7.94
CA LEU A 136 -32.80 -2.85 9.33
C LEU A 136 -34.20 -3.45 9.53
N ALA A 137 -34.30 -4.40 10.44
CA ALA A 137 -35.57 -5.01 10.84
C ALA A 137 -36.21 -4.20 11.99
N PRO A 138 -37.52 -4.39 12.27
CA PRO A 138 -38.15 -3.87 13.47
C PRO A 138 -37.38 -4.31 14.72
N LEU A 139 -37.24 -3.41 15.70
CA LEU A 139 -36.55 -3.65 16.99
C LEU A 139 -37.27 -4.64 17.93
N ASP A 140 -38.31 -5.30 17.43
CA ASP A 140 -39.09 -6.28 18.17
C ASP A 140 -38.16 -7.44 18.56
N ASP A 141 -37.89 -7.62 19.87
CA ASP A 141 -36.98 -8.65 20.43
C ASP A 141 -35.47 -8.37 20.30
N SER A 142 -35.06 -7.13 20.04
CA SER A 142 -33.65 -6.82 19.80
C SER A 142 -32.81 -6.57 21.06
N ASP A 143 -33.39 -6.55 22.26
CA ASP A 143 -32.71 -6.41 23.57
C ASP A 143 -31.66 -5.26 23.61
N GLY A 144 -31.89 -4.16 22.89
CA GLY A 144 -30.97 -3.02 22.79
C GLY A 144 -29.85 -3.16 21.74
N HIS A 145 -29.84 -4.24 20.97
CA HIS A 145 -28.97 -4.45 19.81
C HIS A 145 -29.64 -4.01 18.51
N LEU A 146 -28.82 -3.81 17.48
CA LEU A 146 -29.30 -3.56 16.11
C LEU A 146 -30.01 -4.80 15.57
N SER A 147 -31.24 -4.63 15.08
CA SER A 147 -32.02 -5.69 14.46
C SER A 147 -31.89 -5.63 12.94
N LEU A 148 -31.50 -6.74 12.33
CA LEU A 148 -31.23 -6.89 10.92
C LEU A 148 -32.06 -8.02 10.34
N ALA A 149 -32.44 -7.91 9.08
CA ALA A 149 -33.03 -8.98 8.30
C ALA A 149 -32.28 -9.13 6.96
N VAL A 150 -32.20 -10.36 6.49
CA VAL A 150 -31.60 -10.68 5.19
C VAL A 150 -32.66 -11.16 4.21
N ALA A 151 -32.61 -10.66 2.99
CA ALA A 151 -33.27 -11.29 1.85
C ALA A 151 -32.18 -11.69 0.85
N TRP A 152 -32.17 -12.94 0.41
CA TRP A 152 -31.15 -13.42 -0.52
C TRP A 152 -31.73 -14.34 -1.57
N SER A 153 -31.32 -14.15 -2.82
CA SER A 153 -31.66 -15.03 -3.95
C SER A 153 -30.47 -15.92 -4.33
N SER A 154 -30.75 -17.16 -4.75
CA SER A 154 -29.70 -18.07 -5.24
C SER A 154 -28.95 -17.54 -6.46
N SER A 155 -29.58 -16.66 -7.24
CA SER A 155 -28.99 -16.04 -8.43
C SER A 155 -27.97 -14.94 -8.13
N TRP A 156 -27.82 -14.52 -6.87
CA TRP A 156 -26.91 -13.43 -6.47
C TRP A 156 -25.52 -13.88 -6.09
N ILE A 157 -25.29 -15.19 -5.98
CA ILE A 157 -23.99 -15.74 -5.65
C ILE A 157 -23.12 -15.64 -6.91
N THR A 158 -22.37 -14.55 -7.02
CA THR A 158 -21.55 -14.23 -8.20
C THR A 158 -20.09 -14.62 -8.04
N ARG A 159 -19.66 -14.90 -6.80
CA ARG A 159 -18.27 -15.19 -6.45
C ARG A 159 -18.11 -16.65 -6.06
N ASP A 160 -17.00 -17.22 -6.50
CA ASP A 160 -16.58 -18.60 -6.23
C ASP A 160 -15.27 -18.67 -5.43
N HIS A 161 -14.90 -19.89 -5.02
CA HIS A 161 -13.66 -20.24 -4.33
C HIS A 161 -12.35 -19.69 -4.94
N ALA A 162 -12.35 -19.32 -6.23
CA ALA A 162 -11.22 -18.70 -6.92
C ALA A 162 -11.06 -17.19 -6.64
N HIS A 163 -12.09 -16.54 -6.08
CA HIS A 163 -12.02 -15.12 -5.72
C HIS A 163 -11.37 -14.94 -4.35
N LEU A 164 -10.60 -13.86 -4.20
CA LEU A 164 -9.96 -13.53 -2.92
C LEU A 164 -10.99 -13.03 -1.90
N PRO A 165 -10.84 -13.32 -0.59
CA PRO A 165 -11.71 -12.73 0.43
C PRO A 165 -11.69 -11.20 0.40
N PRO A 166 -12.65 -10.50 1.04
CA PRO A 166 -12.80 -9.05 0.94
C PRO A 166 -11.61 -8.29 1.56
N TYR A 167 -10.80 -8.97 2.38
CA TYR A 167 -9.64 -8.45 3.12
C TYR A 167 -8.30 -8.72 2.45
N TRP A 168 -8.34 -9.31 1.27
CA TRP A 168 -7.15 -9.80 0.58
C TRP A 168 -6.85 -8.92 -0.63
N VAL A 169 -5.61 -8.47 -0.72
CA VAL A 169 -5.11 -7.67 -1.83
C VAL A 169 -4.13 -8.51 -2.63
N ARG A 170 -4.37 -8.60 -3.95
CA ARG A 170 -3.38 -9.17 -4.88
C ARG A 170 -2.39 -8.08 -5.27
N LEU A 171 -1.12 -8.31 -4.97
CA LEU A 171 0.01 -7.50 -5.42
C LEU A 171 0.61 -8.16 -6.66
N PRO A 172 0.54 -7.50 -7.83
CA PRO A 172 1.05 -8.08 -9.06
C PRO A 172 2.57 -8.22 -9.02
N ALA A 173 3.09 -9.33 -9.54
CA ALA A 173 4.53 -9.49 -9.77
C ALA A 173 4.97 -8.71 -11.02
N LEU A 174 6.21 -8.20 -11.02
CA LEU A 174 6.86 -7.69 -12.23
C LEU A 174 6.91 -8.81 -13.27
N ALA A 175 6.02 -8.76 -14.27
CA ALA A 175 6.06 -9.67 -15.39
C ALA A 175 7.38 -9.47 -16.15
N GLY A 176 8.35 -10.36 -15.92
CA GLY A 176 9.63 -10.34 -16.60
C GLY A 176 9.45 -10.56 -18.10
N LYS A 177 9.85 -9.58 -18.91
CA LYS A 177 10.29 -9.89 -20.28
C LYS A 177 11.59 -10.67 -20.14
N SER A 178 11.53 -11.94 -20.52
CA SER A 178 12.67 -12.71 -20.96
C SER A 178 13.52 -11.85 -21.90
N SER A 179 14.77 -11.59 -21.53
CA SER A 179 15.78 -11.17 -22.48
C SER A 179 15.98 -12.34 -23.45
N GLU A 180 15.36 -12.26 -24.63
CA GLU A 180 15.76 -13.03 -25.80
C GLU A 180 17.16 -12.56 -26.21
N LEU A 181 18.19 -13.11 -25.57
CA LEU A 181 19.50 -13.23 -26.17
C LEU A 181 19.46 -14.50 -27.02
N THR A 182 19.09 -14.33 -28.29
CA THR A 182 19.40 -15.27 -29.35
C THR A 182 20.89 -15.63 -29.28
N PRO A 183 21.29 -16.90 -29.07
CA PRO A 183 22.66 -17.29 -29.35
C PRO A 183 22.79 -17.36 -30.87
N SER A 184 23.43 -16.36 -31.43
CA SER A 184 23.88 -16.37 -32.82
C SER A 184 24.81 -17.56 -33.03
N ASP A 185 24.40 -18.44 -33.95
CA ASP A 185 25.23 -19.42 -34.62
C ASP A 185 26.54 -18.80 -35.11
N GLU A 186 27.67 -19.19 -34.52
CA GLU A 186 28.93 -19.33 -35.26
C GLU A 186 29.64 -20.62 -34.82
N LYS A 187 29.41 -21.68 -35.62
CA LYS A 187 30.34 -22.79 -35.73
C LYS A 187 31.61 -22.31 -36.42
N LYS A 188 32.76 -22.60 -35.82
CA LYS A 188 33.99 -23.00 -36.52
C LYS A 188 34.74 -24.03 -35.66
N ASP A 189 34.67 -25.29 -36.10
CA ASP A 189 35.80 -26.19 -36.44
C ASP A 189 37.10 -25.97 -35.64
N GLU A 190 37.84 -26.97 -35.16
CA GLU A 190 37.86 -28.42 -35.39
C GLU A 190 39.00 -29.00 -34.52
N LYS A 191 39.02 -30.34 -34.40
CA LYS A 191 40.09 -31.29 -33.96
C LYS A 191 40.02 -31.75 -32.50
N LYS A 192 39.58 -33.00 -32.26
CA LYS A 192 40.34 -34.29 -32.36
C LYS A 192 41.44 -34.35 -31.30
N ASP A 193 41.50 -35.32 -30.39
CA ASP A 193 41.42 -36.76 -30.63
C ASP A 193 40.96 -37.58 -29.40
N GLU A 194 40.57 -38.80 -29.76
CA GLU A 194 40.10 -39.96 -29.02
C GLU A 194 40.99 -40.45 -27.86
N LYS A 195 40.38 -41.05 -26.82
CA LYS A 195 40.41 -42.52 -26.64
C LYS A 195 39.55 -43.04 -25.47
N LYS A 196 38.96 -44.21 -25.74
CA LYS A 196 38.05 -45.05 -24.94
C LYS A 196 38.73 -45.77 -23.76
N ALA A 197 37.88 -46.09 -22.77
CA ALA A 197 37.96 -47.12 -21.70
C ALA A 197 38.21 -48.57 -22.26
N PRO A 198 38.18 -49.69 -21.48
CA PRO A 198 37.88 -49.97 -20.05
C PRO A 198 39.00 -50.87 -19.39
N ASP A 199 38.99 -51.39 -18.15
CA ASP A 199 38.08 -52.33 -17.43
C ASP A 199 38.42 -52.46 -15.92
N ALA A 200 37.47 -53.05 -15.18
CA ALA A 200 37.46 -53.76 -13.87
C ALA A 200 38.82 -54.30 -13.33
N ASP A 201 39.08 -54.46 -12.02
CA ASP A 201 38.23 -55.00 -10.95
C ASP A 201 38.87 -54.81 -9.53
N GLU A 202 38.00 -54.89 -8.52
CA GLU A 202 38.15 -55.34 -7.11
C GLU A 202 39.16 -54.73 -6.08
N ASP A 203 38.53 -54.08 -5.08
CA ASP A 203 38.55 -54.34 -3.62
C ASP A 203 39.71 -53.96 -2.66
N GLN A 204 39.35 -53.01 -1.78
CA GLN A 204 39.41 -53.05 -0.31
C GLN A 204 40.61 -52.49 0.51
N ILE A 205 40.24 -51.45 1.31
CA ILE A 205 40.61 -51.10 2.71
C ILE A 205 41.53 -49.87 2.95
N GLN A 206 40.87 -48.81 3.44
CA GLN A 206 41.21 -47.82 4.50
C GLN A 206 42.57 -47.08 4.42
N SER A 207 42.70 -45.75 4.59
CA SER A 207 41.91 -44.72 5.28
C SER A 207 42.45 -43.32 4.93
N GLY A 208 41.60 -42.29 5.05
CA GLY A 208 42.05 -40.95 5.45
C GLY A 208 41.88 -39.80 4.45
N SER A 209 40.84 -38.98 4.68
CA SER A 209 40.82 -37.49 4.57
C SER A 209 39.79 -36.84 3.62
N ALA A 210 38.77 -36.26 4.26
CA ALA A 210 38.18 -34.92 4.05
C ALA A 210 37.40 -34.56 2.76
N SER A 211 36.07 -34.73 2.84
CA SER A 211 35.02 -33.71 2.66
C SER A 211 35.33 -32.40 1.89
N VAL A 212 34.89 -32.28 0.62
CA VAL A 212 34.36 -31.03 0.00
C VAL A 212 33.59 -31.39 -1.30
N ALA A 213 32.30 -31.74 -1.25
CA ALA A 213 31.47 -31.88 -2.47
C ALA A 213 29.95 -31.84 -2.22
N ALA A 214 29.48 -31.03 -1.28
CA ALA A 214 28.04 -30.96 -0.95
C ALA A 214 27.56 -29.52 -0.69
N SER A 215 28.05 -28.54 -1.46
CA SER A 215 27.67 -27.14 -1.24
C SER A 215 27.41 -26.33 -2.52
N HIS A 216 27.28 -26.96 -3.69
CA HIS A 216 27.09 -26.23 -4.94
C HIS A 216 25.73 -26.45 -5.63
N ASP A 217 24.98 -27.51 -5.28
CA ASP A 217 23.65 -27.78 -5.87
C ASP A 217 22.49 -27.13 -5.09
N ASP A 218 22.64 -26.89 -3.78
CA ASP A 218 21.58 -26.26 -2.98
C ASP A 218 21.46 -24.74 -3.26
N ALA A 219 22.56 -24.07 -3.61
CA ALA A 219 22.54 -22.64 -3.94
C ALA A 219 21.77 -22.36 -5.24
N ASN A 220 21.93 -23.20 -6.25
CA ASN A 220 21.22 -23.08 -7.53
C ASN A 220 19.70 -23.35 -7.38
N SER A 221 19.31 -24.27 -6.49
CA SER A 221 17.89 -24.56 -6.21
C SER A 221 17.20 -23.41 -5.47
N ILE A 222 17.90 -22.77 -4.52
CA ILE A 222 17.41 -21.58 -3.80
C ILE A 222 17.29 -20.39 -4.76
N GLU A 223 18.29 -20.15 -5.63
CA GLU A 223 18.24 -19.06 -6.61
C GLU A 223 17.12 -19.24 -7.65
N HIS A 224 16.88 -20.48 -8.12
CA HIS A 224 15.76 -20.80 -9.00
C HIS A 224 14.39 -20.71 -8.29
N GLN A 225 14.28 -21.06 -7.01
CA GLN A 225 13.07 -20.82 -6.22
C GLN A 225 12.83 -19.32 -5.97
N VAL A 226 13.88 -18.54 -5.71
CA VAL A 226 13.79 -17.07 -5.56
C VAL A 226 13.33 -16.43 -6.88
N HIS A 227 13.85 -16.86 -8.03
CA HIS A 227 13.45 -16.37 -9.35
C HIS A 227 12.03 -16.81 -9.76
N THR A 228 11.65 -18.06 -9.53
CA THR A 228 10.28 -18.53 -9.82
C THR A 228 9.25 -17.99 -8.84
N ASN A 229 9.67 -17.64 -7.62
CA ASN A 229 8.82 -16.89 -6.71
C ASN A 229 8.75 -15.43 -7.15
N MET A 230 9.80 -14.78 -7.69
CA MET A 230 9.78 -13.37 -8.18
C MET A 230 8.68 -13.07 -9.18
N THR A 231 8.27 -14.08 -9.96
CA THR A 231 7.23 -13.95 -10.98
C THR A 231 5.81 -14.28 -10.49
N LYS A 232 5.63 -14.63 -9.21
CA LYS A 232 4.32 -14.98 -8.65
C LYS A 232 3.69 -13.81 -7.89
N ASP A 233 2.40 -13.63 -8.12
CA ASP A 233 1.57 -12.67 -7.40
C ASP A 233 1.54 -13.02 -5.91
N ILE A 234 1.56 -11.98 -5.07
CA ILE A 234 1.45 -12.13 -3.63
C ILE A 234 0.06 -11.67 -3.22
N THR A 235 -0.59 -12.44 -2.37
CA THR A 235 -1.89 -12.08 -1.80
C THR A 235 -1.70 -11.76 -0.32
N CYS A 236 -2.09 -10.56 0.09
CA CYS A 236 -1.87 -10.03 1.44
C CYS A 236 -3.18 -9.88 2.18
N GLU A 237 -3.26 -10.41 3.40
CA GLU A 237 -4.39 -10.26 4.32
C GLU A 237 -4.17 -9.08 5.26
N ILE A 238 -5.09 -8.11 5.23
CA ILE A 238 -5.01 -6.91 6.06
C ILE A 238 -6.13 -6.94 7.11
N SER A 239 -5.75 -6.75 8.37
CA SER A 239 -6.66 -6.62 9.51
C SER A 239 -6.50 -5.25 10.19
N LEU A 240 -7.28 -5.03 11.25
CA LEU A 240 -7.25 -3.83 12.10
C LEU A 240 -5.86 -3.54 12.68
N SER A 241 -5.05 -4.59 12.89
CA SER A 241 -3.66 -4.51 13.40
C SER A 241 -2.59 -4.43 12.30
N GLY A 242 -2.97 -4.30 11.03
CA GLY A 242 -2.07 -4.25 9.87
C GLY A 242 -2.01 -5.58 9.10
N LEU A 243 -0.86 -5.87 8.49
CA LEU A 243 -0.65 -7.08 7.70
C LEU A 243 -0.60 -8.33 8.61
N VAL A 244 -1.51 -9.28 8.39
CA VAL A 244 -1.61 -10.53 9.18
C VAL A 244 -0.85 -11.66 8.51
N THR A 245 -1.12 -11.88 7.23
CA THR A 245 -0.48 -12.91 6.41
C THR A 245 -0.24 -12.42 4.98
N ALA A 246 0.72 -13.02 4.29
CA ALA A 246 1.02 -12.81 2.89
C ALA A 246 1.36 -14.17 2.28
N LEU A 247 0.55 -14.58 1.33
CA LEU A 247 0.65 -15.88 0.67
C LEU A 247 1.09 -15.68 -0.77
N VAL A 248 2.09 -16.45 -1.20
CA VAL A 248 2.41 -16.55 -2.64
C VAL A 248 1.36 -17.44 -3.30
N GLU A 249 0.80 -17.00 -4.43
CA GLU A 249 -0.14 -17.82 -5.20
C GLU A 249 0.59 -19.06 -5.74
N GLY A 250 0.43 -20.19 -5.04
CA GLY A 250 0.79 -21.51 -5.55
C GLY A 250 -0.15 -21.83 -6.72
N GLY A 251 0.40 -22.25 -7.86
CA GLY A 251 -0.36 -22.45 -9.09
C GLY A 251 -1.68 -23.19 -8.85
N LEU A 252 -2.73 -22.76 -9.55
CA LEU A 252 -4.14 -23.17 -9.42
C LEU A 252 -4.42 -24.70 -9.50
N HIS A 253 -3.38 -25.53 -9.64
CA HIS A 253 -3.44 -26.99 -9.80
C HIS A 253 -2.62 -27.79 -8.78
N SER A 254 -1.93 -27.16 -7.83
CA SER A 254 -1.24 -27.88 -6.76
C SER A 254 -2.07 -27.83 -5.48
N ASN A 255 -2.49 -28.99 -4.98
CA ASN A 255 -3.03 -29.22 -3.62
C ASN A 255 -2.02 -28.89 -2.49
N SER A 256 -0.96 -28.13 -2.78
CA SER A 256 0.01 -27.67 -1.80
C SER A 256 -0.54 -26.46 -1.06
N THR A 257 -0.47 -26.52 0.26
CA THR A 257 -0.76 -25.37 1.14
C THR A 257 -0.02 -24.13 0.65
N PRO A 258 -0.68 -22.96 0.56
CA PRO A 258 -0.02 -21.73 0.16
C PRO A 258 1.16 -21.43 1.09
N GLU A 259 2.30 -21.08 0.51
CA GLU A 259 3.53 -20.81 1.27
C GLU A 259 3.42 -19.42 1.91
N SER A 260 3.41 -19.38 3.25
CA SER A 260 3.40 -18.14 4.02
C SER A 260 4.77 -17.48 3.93
N LEU A 261 4.82 -16.24 3.46
CA LEU A 261 6.05 -15.45 3.46
C LEU A 261 6.40 -14.96 4.87
N TYR A 262 7.68 -14.67 5.08
CA TYR A 262 8.15 -14.01 6.29
C TYR A 262 7.77 -12.53 6.25
N ILE A 263 6.97 -12.09 7.23
CA ILE A 263 6.28 -10.78 7.23
C ILE A 263 6.62 -9.97 8.49
N GLU A 264 7.46 -10.48 9.37
CA GLU A 264 7.71 -9.87 10.67
C GLU A 264 8.29 -8.45 10.56
N HIS A 265 8.97 -8.11 9.45
CA HIS A 265 9.47 -6.76 9.16
C HIS A 265 8.39 -5.75 8.76
N LEU A 266 7.19 -6.22 8.37
CA LEU A 266 6.02 -5.44 7.98
C LEU A 266 4.89 -5.47 9.00
N ARG A 267 5.03 -6.22 10.10
CA ARG A 267 4.06 -6.16 11.20
C ARG A 267 4.16 -4.82 11.92
N ILE A 268 3.00 -4.29 12.34
CA ILE A 268 2.94 -3.05 13.10
C ILE A 268 3.58 -3.31 14.47
N GLN A 269 4.78 -2.77 14.67
CA GLN A 269 5.50 -2.81 15.95
C GLN A 269 5.59 -1.39 16.50
N SER A 270 5.37 -1.21 17.80
CA SER A 270 5.40 0.12 18.46
C SER A 270 6.71 0.90 18.27
N ARG A 271 7.80 0.25 17.86
CA ARG A 271 9.12 0.87 17.63
C ARG A 271 9.47 1.09 16.16
N LYS A 272 8.69 0.56 15.20
CA LYS A 272 8.98 0.62 13.77
C LYS A 272 7.74 1.05 12.99
N SER A 273 7.85 2.15 12.25
CA SER A 273 6.82 2.71 11.38
C SER A 273 6.59 1.88 10.10
N ASN A 274 7.51 0.98 9.76
CA ASN A 274 7.49 0.21 8.51
C ASN A 274 6.14 -0.46 8.22
N GLY A 275 5.58 -1.15 9.23
CA GLY A 275 4.30 -1.84 9.07
C GLY A 275 3.11 -0.90 8.93
N VAL A 276 3.18 0.30 9.51
CA VAL A 276 2.13 1.32 9.40
C VAL A 276 2.11 1.93 8.00
N TRP A 277 3.29 2.28 7.47
CA TRP A 277 3.43 2.80 6.11
C TRP A 277 3.00 1.77 5.07
N PHE A 278 3.43 0.51 5.24
CA PHE A 278 3.05 -0.57 4.35
C PHE A 278 1.53 -0.84 4.40
N ALA A 279 0.94 -1.02 5.59
CA ALA A 279 -0.50 -1.25 5.72
C ALA A 279 -1.32 -0.09 5.14
N SER A 280 -0.86 1.14 5.32
CA SER A 280 -1.49 2.33 4.74
C SER A 280 -1.43 2.33 3.21
N ALA A 281 -0.26 2.05 2.63
CA ALA A 281 -0.06 2.02 1.19
C ALA A 281 -0.80 0.86 0.51
N VAL A 282 -0.83 -0.34 1.11
CA VAL A 282 -1.61 -1.47 0.56
C VAL A 282 -3.11 -1.21 0.67
N THR A 283 -3.57 -0.60 1.76
CA THR A 283 -4.99 -0.22 1.92
C THR A 283 -5.40 0.80 0.85
N ALA A 284 -4.54 1.79 0.59
CA ALA A 284 -4.73 2.75 -0.49
C ALA A 284 -4.78 2.06 -1.87
N TYR A 285 -3.85 1.13 -2.13
CA TYR A 285 -3.81 0.38 -3.38
C TYR A 285 -5.06 -0.48 -3.61
N GLY A 286 -5.51 -1.22 -2.60
CA GLY A 286 -6.68 -2.10 -2.71
C GLY A 286 -7.98 -1.33 -2.91
N THR A 287 -8.17 -0.24 -2.17
CA THR A 287 -9.34 0.66 -2.30
C THR A 287 -9.45 1.25 -3.71
N SER A 288 -8.31 1.51 -4.35
CA SER A 288 -8.25 2.09 -5.70
C SER A 288 -8.48 1.08 -6.83
N SER A 289 -8.29 -0.21 -6.58
CA SER A 289 -8.12 -1.21 -7.64
C SER A 289 -9.31 -2.14 -7.83
N GLN A 290 -10.08 -2.49 -6.78
CA GLN A 290 -11.30 -3.32 -6.90
C GLN A 290 -12.04 -3.63 -5.58
N THR A 291 -11.42 -3.46 -4.40
CA THR A 291 -11.99 -3.91 -3.12
C THR A 291 -11.98 -2.81 -2.06
N ILE A 292 -13.12 -2.59 -1.40
CA ILE A 292 -13.21 -1.66 -0.27
C ILE A 292 -12.61 -2.35 0.95
N LEU A 293 -11.35 -2.04 1.25
CA LEU A 293 -10.67 -2.52 2.46
C LEU A 293 -11.08 -1.66 3.65
N TRP A 294 -12.12 -2.07 4.37
CA TRP A 294 -12.64 -1.36 5.54
C TRP A 294 -12.00 -1.78 6.87
N ASN A 295 -11.15 -2.81 6.86
CA ASN A 295 -10.53 -3.35 8.07
C ASN A 295 -9.39 -2.51 8.63
N TYR A 296 -8.69 -1.70 7.82
CA TYR A 296 -7.55 -0.91 8.30
C TYR A 296 -7.83 0.58 8.11
N LYS A 297 -7.79 1.35 9.22
CA LYS A 297 -7.83 2.80 9.16
C LYS A 297 -6.43 3.33 8.92
N ILE A 298 -6.23 4.02 7.80
CA ILE A 298 -5.00 4.79 7.58
C ILE A 298 -4.90 5.85 8.70
N PRO A 299 -3.81 5.89 9.49
CA PRO A 299 -3.67 6.85 10.58
C PRO A 299 -3.85 8.30 10.11
N ASP A 300 -4.59 9.10 10.89
CA ASP A 300 -4.92 10.50 10.54
C ASP A 300 -3.65 11.36 10.39
N ASP A 301 -2.56 11.02 11.10
CA ASP A 301 -1.25 11.66 10.94
C ASP A 301 -0.67 11.48 9.54
N ILE A 302 -0.85 10.30 8.93
CA ILE A 302 -0.35 10.01 7.58
C ILE A 302 -1.24 10.67 6.54
N LEU A 303 -2.57 10.66 6.76
CA LEU A 303 -3.52 11.34 5.88
C LEU A 303 -3.29 12.86 5.87
N SER A 304 -3.21 13.49 7.05
CA SER A 304 -2.94 14.92 7.17
C SER A 304 -1.59 15.31 6.57
N PHE A 305 -0.57 14.47 6.74
CA PHE A 305 0.73 14.64 6.10
C PHE A 305 0.63 14.58 4.57
N SER A 306 -0.06 13.59 4.00
CA SER A 306 -0.19 13.42 2.54
C SER A 306 -0.88 14.60 1.84
N ARG A 307 -1.73 15.35 2.57
CA ARG A 307 -2.42 16.55 2.09
C ARG A 307 -1.59 17.82 2.16
N LYS A 308 -0.56 17.86 3.00
CA LYS A 308 0.28 19.06 3.13
C LYS A 308 1.20 19.17 1.92
N GLU A 309 1.19 20.32 1.28
CA GLU A 309 2.22 20.71 0.31
C GLU A 309 3.53 20.90 1.08
N THR A 310 4.48 19.99 0.89
CA THR A 310 5.68 19.90 1.73
C THR A 310 6.98 20.03 0.95
N VAL A 311 6.97 19.75 -0.36
CA VAL A 311 8.17 19.74 -1.21
C VAL A 311 8.30 21.07 -1.94
N PRO A 312 9.37 21.87 -1.69
CA PRO A 312 9.62 23.11 -2.42
C PRO A 312 10.01 22.83 -3.89
N CYS A 313 9.47 23.60 -4.83
CA CYS A 313 9.74 23.38 -6.26
C CYS A 313 11.22 23.55 -6.64
N GLY A 314 11.91 24.52 -6.02
CA GLY A 314 13.31 24.79 -6.31
C GLY A 314 14.26 23.66 -5.89
N VAL A 315 13.84 22.83 -4.94
CA VAL A 315 14.60 21.63 -4.53
C VAL A 315 14.60 20.60 -5.65
N LEU A 316 13.45 20.36 -6.29
CA LEU A 316 13.32 19.40 -7.39
C LEU A 316 14.17 19.80 -8.59
N VAL A 317 14.30 21.12 -8.83
CA VAL A 317 15.19 21.67 -9.85
C VAL A 317 16.66 21.46 -9.48
N LEU A 318 17.06 21.71 -8.23
CA LEU A 318 18.44 21.47 -7.80
C LEU A 318 18.84 19.98 -7.83
N LEU A 319 17.87 19.08 -7.64
CA LEU A 319 18.06 17.63 -7.79
C LEU A 319 18.09 17.18 -9.26
N GLY A 320 17.79 18.06 -10.20
CA GLY A 320 17.71 17.74 -11.63
C GLY A 320 16.54 16.83 -11.98
N MET A 321 15.46 16.87 -11.18
CA MET A 321 14.22 16.14 -11.44
C MET A 321 13.26 16.92 -12.33
N VAL A 322 13.30 18.25 -12.26
CA VAL A 322 12.44 19.18 -13.00
C VAL A 322 13.31 20.27 -13.66
N ASP A 323 12.94 20.70 -14.86
CA ASP A 323 13.64 21.78 -15.54
C ASP A 323 13.26 23.16 -14.96
N GLU A 324 14.18 24.12 -15.01
CA GLU A 324 13.97 25.49 -14.50
C GLU A 324 12.78 26.18 -15.20
N SER A 325 12.50 25.80 -16.45
CA SER A 325 11.45 26.38 -17.29
C SER A 325 10.02 26.01 -16.87
N GLU A 326 9.85 24.87 -16.19
CA GLU A 326 8.55 24.35 -15.75
C GLU A 326 8.18 24.80 -14.32
N THR A 327 9.10 25.52 -13.66
CA THR A 327 8.90 26.06 -12.31
C THR A 327 8.60 27.55 -12.30
N PRO A 328 7.74 28.03 -11.38
CA PRO A 328 7.60 29.47 -11.11
C PRO A 328 8.95 30.11 -10.79
N GLU A 329 9.13 31.41 -11.06
CA GLU A 329 10.39 32.08 -10.72
C GLU A 329 10.64 32.06 -9.20
N TRP A 330 11.65 31.28 -8.77
CA TRP A 330 12.00 31.11 -7.36
C TRP A 330 13.45 31.49 -7.04
N ALA A 331 14.33 31.57 -8.05
CA ALA A 331 15.75 31.86 -7.89
C ALA A 331 16.11 33.28 -8.37
N THR A 332 16.98 33.96 -7.63
CA THR A 332 17.52 35.25 -8.02
C THR A 332 18.47 35.08 -9.21
N LYS A 333 18.09 35.59 -10.39
CA LYS A 333 18.93 35.56 -11.60
C LYS A 333 20.10 36.56 -11.48
N HIS A 334 21.31 36.08 -11.23
CA HIS A 334 22.52 36.91 -11.18
C HIS A 334 23.10 37.11 -12.59
N HIS A 335 22.96 38.30 -13.16
CA HIS A 335 23.60 38.66 -14.44
C HIS A 335 24.94 39.36 -14.18
N ASP A 336 25.98 38.56 -13.89
CA ASP A 336 27.31 39.05 -13.54
C ASP A 336 28.18 39.45 -14.75
N TYR A 337 27.64 39.39 -15.97
CA TYR A 337 28.40 39.67 -17.20
C TYR A 337 28.96 41.10 -17.24
N GLY A 338 28.20 42.09 -16.72
CA GLY A 338 28.64 43.48 -16.66
C GLY A 338 29.79 43.68 -15.68
N ALA A 339 29.65 43.19 -14.44
CA ALA A 339 30.66 43.32 -13.41
C ALA A 339 31.97 42.61 -13.77
N SER A 340 31.90 41.45 -14.42
CA SER A 340 33.09 40.73 -14.89
C SER A 340 33.81 41.45 -16.03
N LEU A 341 33.06 42.10 -16.94
CA LEU A 341 33.63 42.85 -18.06
C LEU A 341 34.30 44.16 -17.57
N ASP A 342 33.69 44.84 -16.61
CA ASP A 342 34.22 46.05 -16.00
C ASP A 342 35.52 45.77 -15.23
N LEU A 343 35.57 44.69 -14.45
CA LEU A 343 36.81 44.26 -13.79
C LEU A 343 37.92 43.90 -14.78
N PHE A 344 37.57 43.27 -15.92
CA PHE A 344 38.54 42.93 -16.95
C PHE A 344 39.10 44.17 -17.66
N THR A 345 38.23 45.12 -18.01
CA THR A 345 38.64 46.37 -18.67
C THR A 345 39.45 47.27 -17.74
N GLN A 346 39.10 47.34 -16.46
CA GLN A 346 39.86 48.04 -15.44
C GLN A 346 41.28 47.48 -15.30
N ARG A 347 41.42 46.15 -15.16
CA ARG A 347 42.73 45.49 -15.07
C ARG A 347 43.61 45.69 -16.30
N THR A 348 43.00 45.67 -17.49
CA THR A 348 43.73 45.88 -18.74
C THR A 348 44.30 47.31 -18.81
N ARG A 349 43.57 48.30 -18.29
CA ARG A 349 44.05 49.69 -18.18
C ARG A 349 45.14 49.84 -17.13
N GLU A 350 44.99 49.23 -15.96
CA GLU A 350 45.98 49.26 -14.87
C GLU A 350 47.31 48.61 -15.30
N SER A 351 47.25 47.45 -15.98
CA SER A 351 48.44 46.78 -16.54
C SER A 351 49.15 47.64 -17.59
N ARG A 352 48.38 48.30 -18.46
CA ARG A 352 48.94 49.20 -19.48
C ARG A 352 49.59 50.44 -18.85
N GLN A 353 48.96 51.05 -17.86
CA GLN A 353 49.52 52.20 -17.14
C GLN A 353 50.80 51.83 -16.38
N ALA A 354 50.84 50.65 -15.76
CA ALA A 354 52.05 50.13 -15.11
C ALA A 354 53.19 49.92 -16.11
N MET A 355 52.90 49.36 -17.29
CA MET A 355 53.89 49.16 -18.36
C MET A 355 54.43 50.48 -18.92
N GLU A 356 53.57 51.50 -19.08
CA GLU A 356 53.95 52.84 -19.51
C GLU A 356 54.80 53.57 -18.44
N ALA A 357 54.53 53.35 -17.15
CA ALA A 357 55.34 53.89 -16.05
C ALA A 357 56.72 53.20 -15.97
N GLU A 358 56.78 51.89 -16.15
CA GLU A 358 58.03 51.10 -16.17
C GLU A 358 58.94 51.46 -17.36
N ALA A 359 58.37 51.87 -18.50
CA ALA A 359 59.12 52.31 -19.67
C ALA A 359 59.86 53.64 -19.46
N ARG A 360 59.47 54.44 -18.45
CA ARG A 360 60.09 55.73 -18.12
C ARG A 360 61.22 55.62 -17.09
N MET A 361 61.46 54.44 -16.50
CA MET A 361 62.46 54.24 -15.44
C MET A 361 63.81 53.75 -15.96
N ALA A 362 64.87 53.98 -15.18
CA ALA A 362 66.24 53.54 -15.50
C ALA A 362 66.36 51.99 -15.51
N PRO A 363 67.28 51.39 -16.30
CA PRO A 363 67.30 49.94 -16.58
C PRO A 363 67.35 49.02 -15.35
N ALA A 364 68.14 49.38 -14.33
CA ALA A 364 68.26 48.62 -13.09
C ALA A 364 67.02 48.70 -12.19
N GLN A 365 66.31 49.84 -12.20
CA GLN A 365 65.05 50.05 -11.47
C GLN A 365 63.88 49.37 -12.19
N ARG A 366 63.96 49.25 -13.52
CA ARG A 366 62.99 48.55 -14.36
C ARG A 366 62.92 47.06 -14.04
N GLU A 367 64.07 46.40 -13.85
CA GLU A 367 64.09 44.97 -13.49
C GLU A 367 63.48 44.69 -12.11
N GLN A 368 63.67 45.58 -11.14
CA GLN A 368 63.04 45.47 -9.82
C GLN A 368 61.53 45.72 -9.91
N ALA A 369 61.10 46.75 -10.66
CA ALA A 369 59.68 47.04 -10.88
C ALA A 369 58.93 45.92 -11.61
N VAL A 370 59.56 45.26 -12.58
CA VAL A 370 58.98 44.09 -13.29
C VAL A 370 58.83 42.89 -12.35
N ARG A 371 59.80 42.62 -11.47
CA ARG A 371 59.71 41.55 -10.47
C ARG A 371 58.60 41.82 -9.45
N ASP A 372 58.48 43.06 -8.98
CA ASP A 372 57.43 43.47 -8.05
C ASP A 372 56.04 43.42 -8.71
N ARG A 373 55.91 43.80 -9.98
CA ARG A 373 54.66 43.63 -10.75
C ARG A 373 54.28 42.16 -10.85
N MET A 374 55.21 41.31 -11.28
CA MET A 374 54.97 39.86 -11.41
C MET A 374 54.51 39.25 -10.08
N ARG A 375 55.11 39.68 -8.96
CA ARG A 375 54.69 39.25 -7.63
C ARG A 375 53.28 39.74 -7.28
N ARG A 376 52.98 41.02 -7.47
CA ARG A 376 51.65 41.61 -7.21
C ARG A 376 50.56 40.99 -8.07
N GLU A 377 50.82 40.75 -9.36
CA GLU A 377 49.89 40.08 -10.26
C GLU A 377 49.63 38.62 -9.84
N SER A 378 50.66 37.91 -9.35
CA SER A 378 50.50 36.55 -8.84
C SER A 378 49.67 36.52 -7.56
N GLU A 379 49.93 37.45 -6.63
CA GLU A 379 49.15 37.60 -5.39
C GLU A 379 47.70 37.99 -5.69
N GLN A 380 47.46 38.91 -6.64
CA GLN A 380 46.13 39.31 -7.09
C GLN A 380 45.38 38.16 -7.78
N ARG A 381 46.04 37.37 -8.65
CA ARG A 381 45.42 36.19 -9.28
C ARG A 381 44.99 35.14 -8.25
N MET A 382 45.81 34.93 -7.21
CA MET A 382 45.46 34.04 -6.11
C MET A 382 44.28 34.56 -5.28
N GLN A 383 44.23 35.88 -5.04
CA GLN A 383 43.13 36.53 -4.34
C GLN A 383 41.83 36.48 -5.15
N ASP A 384 41.89 36.77 -6.45
CA ASP A 384 40.77 36.64 -7.38
C ASP A 384 40.22 35.21 -7.42
N MET A 385 41.10 34.20 -7.43
CA MET A 385 40.69 32.81 -7.41
C MET A 385 39.94 32.49 -6.11
N ARG A 386 40.43 32.98 -4.96
CA ARG A 386 39.76 32.82 -3.66
C ARG A 386 38.42 33.55 -3.61
N ASP A 387 38.36 34.78 -4.12
CA ASP A 387 37.14 35.59 -4.11
C ASP A 387 36.09 35.04 -5.10
N LYS A 388 36.50 34.51 -6.25
CA LYS A 388 35.63 33.75 -7.16
C LYS A 388 35.10 32.47 -6.52
N MET A 389 35.96 31.71 -5.83
CA MET A 389 35.50 30.52 -5.11
C MET A 389 34.53 30.88 -3.99
N ARG A 390 34.79 31.97 -3.26
CA ARG A 390 33.91 32.45 -2.19
C ARG A 390 32.56 32.94 -2.72
N THR A 391 32.55 33.72 -3.78
CA THR A 391 31.31 34.22 -4.43
C THR A 391 30.51 33.09 -5.04
N GLN A 392 31.15 32.14 -5.75
CA GLN A 392 30.48 30.94 -6.25
C GLN A 392 29.90 30.09 -5.12
N GLN A 393 30.62 29.94 -4.00
CA GLN A 393 30.12 29.22 -2.84
C GLN A 393 28.93 29.94 -2.20
N GLN A 394 29.01 31.27 -2.05
CA GLN A 394 27.90 32.10 -1.55
C GLN A 394 26.68 32.03 -2.48
N GLN A 395 26.88 32.07 -3.79
CA GLN A 395 25.80 31.93 -4.77
C GLN A 395 25.15 30.55 -4.72
N ARG A 396 25.95 29.49 -4.58
CA ARG A 396 25.43 28.12 -4.40
C ARG A 396 24.64 27.99 -3.10
N ASP A 397 25.17 28.54 -2.00
CA ASP A 397 24.50 28.52 -0.70
C ASP A 397 23.23 29.38 -0.69
N GLN A 398 23.24 30.54 -1.36
CA GLN A 398 22.08 31.40 -1.54
C GLN A 398 21.02 30.71 -2.39
N ARG A 399 21.40 30.12 -3.53
CA ARG A 399 20.49 29.37 -4.39
C ARG A 399 19.89 28.17 -3.68
N ALA A 400 20.66 27.47 -2.84
CA ALA A 400 20.15 26.40 -1.99
C ALA A 400 19.15 26.92 -0.95
N MET A 401 19.39 28.10 -0.37
CA MET A 401 18.48 28.72 0.60
C MET A 401 17.18 29.21 -0.07
N GLU A 402 17.27 29.83 -1.24
CA GLU A 402 16.13 30.24 -2.06
C GLU A 402 15.31 29.02 -2.52
N ALA A 403 15.97 27.91 -2.89
CA ALA A 403 15.29 26.66 -3.22
C ALA A 403 14.47 26.11 -2.05
N LEU A 404 15.01 26.16 -0.83
CA LEU A 404 14.32 25.70 0.38
C LEU A 404 13.10 26.56 0.73
N GLN A 405 13.14 27.85 0.39
CA GLN A 405 12.05 28.81 0.62
C GLN A 405 11.08 28.93 -0.55
N SER A 406 11.32 28.19 -1.63
CA SER A 406 10.48 28.24 -2.83
C SER A 406 9.04 27.78 -2.55
N PRO A 407 8.09 28.15 -3.43
CA PRO A 407 6.71 27.68 -3.34
C PRO A 407 6.66 26.15 -3.23
N LYS A 408 5.83 25.67 -2.31
CA LYS A 408 5.63 24.22 -2.13
C LYS A 408 4.68 23.73 -3.20
N TRP A 409 4.97 22.55 -3.73
CA TRP A 409 4.15 21.91 -4.75
C TRP A 409 3.29 20.80 -4.18
N ASP A 410 2.21 20.53 -4.89
CA ASP A 410 1.32 19.44 -4.55
C ASP A 410 1.98 18.08 -4.78
N THR A 411 1.76 17.13 -3.86
CA THR A 411 2.36 15.80 -3.87
C THR A 411 2.04 15.00 -5.13
N LYS A 412 0.88 15.23 -5.77
CA LYS A 412 0.51 14.61 -7.06
C LYS A 412 1.41 15.08 -8.20
N LEU A 413 1.59 16.40 -8.30
CA LEU A 413 2.40 17.01 -9.33
C LEU A 413 3.89 16.63 -9.15
N VAL A 414 4.37 16.57 -7.90
CA VAL A 414 5.73 16.06 -7.61
C VAL A 414 5.87 14.59 -8.01
N ALA A 415 4.86 13.75 -7.75
CA ALA A 415 4.88 12.35 -8.15
C ALA A 415 4.95 12.13 -9.66
N ASP A 416 4.22 12.94 -10.45
CA ASP A 416 4.27 12.87 -11.91
C ASP A 416 5.67 13.19 -12.45
N TYR A 417 6.31 14.25 -11.94
CA TYR A 417 7.69 14.58 -12.31
C TYR A 417 8.71 13.55 -11.81
N CYS A 418 8.51 12.98 -10.62
CA CYS A 418 9.35 11.88 -10.15
C CYS A 418 9.19 10.63 -11.03
N LEU A 419 7.98 10.35 -11.52
CA LEU A 419 7.71 9.24 -12.43
C LEU A 419 8.35 9.45 -13.81
N THR A 420 8.29 10.65 -14.39
CA THR A 420 8.98 10.94 -15.66
C THR A 420 10.49 10.84 -15.50
N TRP A 421 11.04 11.32 -14.38
CA TRP A 421 12.46 11.18 -14.06
C TRP A 421 12.89 9.71 -13.90
N LEU A 422 12.08 8.89 -13.23
CA LEU A 422 12.31 7.46 -13.05
C LEU A 422 12.26 6.70 -14.39
N LYS A 423 11.33 7.07 -15.29
CA LYS A 423 11.25 6.56 -16.67
C LYS A 423 12.47 6.95 -17.49
N ALA A 424 12.91 8.21 -17.42
CA ALA A 424 14.09 8.71 -18.13
C ALA A 424 15.38 7.95 -17.74
N ARG A 425 15.48 7.47 -16.49
CA ARG A 425 16.61 6.65 -16.01
C ARG A 425 16.47 5.14 -16.30
N LYS A 426 15.42 4.72 -17.01
CA LYS A 426 15.09 3.30 -17.32
C LYS A 426 14.97 2.39 -16.10
N ILE A 427 14.59 2.96 -14.94
CA ILE A 427 14.32 2.17 -13.73
C ILE A 427 12.95 1.48 -13.85
N TRP A 428 12.00 2.14 -14.54
CA TRP A 428 10.67 1.62 -14.84
C TRP A 428 10.34 1.78 -16.32
N ASP A 429 9.49 0.90 -16.86
CA ASP A 429 9.07 0.93 -18.26
C ASP A 429 8.17 2.15 -18.55
N GLU A 430 8.25 2.70 -19.77
CA GLU A 430 7.56 3.93 -20.16
C GLU A 430 6.03 3.77 -20.15
N SER A 431 5.53 2.54 -20.29
CA SER A 431 4.09 2.22 -20.33
C SER A 431 3.44 2.12 -18.95
N LEU A 432 4.20 2.09 -17.85
CA LEU A 432 3.64 1.83 -16.52
C LEU A 432 2.96 3.08 -15.93
N SER A 433 1.78 2.86 -15.35
CA SER A 433 1.04 3.86 -14.57
C SER A 433 1.52 3.93 -13.12
N VAL A 434 1.27 5.06 -12.44
CA VAL A 434 1.61 5.26 -11.01
C VAL A 434 1.11 4.09 -10.15
N LYS A 435 -0.10 3.60 -10.41
CA LYS A 435 -0.71 2.50 -9.64
C LYS A 435 0.04 1.17 -9.83
N GLU A 436 0.41 0.83 -11.06
CA GLU A 436 1.14 -0.41 -11.35
C GLU A 436 2.54 -0.38 -10.73
N VAL A 437 3.25 0.75 -10.85
CA VAL A 437 4.56 0.94 -10.22
C VAL A 437 4.47 0.76 -8.70
N VAL A 438 3.46 1.36 -8.06
CA VAL A 438 3.26 1.18 -6.62
C VAL A 438 2.89 -0.26 -6.27
N GLY A 439 2.09 -0.95 -7.09
CA GLY A 439 1.80 -2.38 -6.91
C GLY A 439 3.07 -3.24 -6.92
N PHE A 440 4.00 -2.99 -7.85
CA PHE A 440 5.29 -3.66 -7.91
C PHE A 440 6.21 -3.28 -6.74
N MET A 441 6.19 -2.02 -6.30
CA MET A 441 6.93 -1.59 -5.12
C MET A 441 6.44 -2.29 -3.86
N LEU A 442 5.13 -2.40 -3.68
CA LEU A 442 4.52 -3.12 -2.56
C LEU A 442 4.90 -4.61 -2.59
N HIS A 443 4.89 -5.23 -3.78
CA HIS A 443 5.38 -6.60 -3.97
C HIS A 443 6.84 -6.75 -3.54
N ARG A 444 7.70 -5.80 -3.93
CA ARG A 444 9.12 -5.76 -3.51
C ARG A 444 9.27 -5.54 -2.01
N MET A 445 8.47 -4.67 -1.39
CA MET A 445 8.50 -4.42 0.05
C MET A 445 8.17 -5.68 0.89
N VAL A 446 7.26 -6.53 0.41
CA VAL A 446 6.96 -7.81 1.08
C VAL A 446 8.16 -8.74 1.12
N ARG A 447 9.03 -8.69 0.11
CA ARG A 447 10.14 -9.64 -0.05
C ARG A 447 11.46 -9.12 0.49
N ASP A 448 11.67 -7.81 0.37
CA ASP A 448 12.90 -7.15 0.74
C ASP A 448 12.64 -6.20 1.93
N GLY A 449 13.07 -6.64 3.11
CA GLY A 449 12.98 -5.87 4.34
C GLY A 449 13.95 -4.70 4.41
N GLU A 450 15.09 -4.76 3.72
CA GLU A 450 16.06 -3.66 3.68
C GLU A 450 15.56 -2.52 2.79
N PHE A 451 15.02 -2.86 1.62
CA PHE A 451 14.32 -1.93 0.74
C PHE A 451 13.16 -1.23 1.47
N THR A 452 12.32 -2.02 2.13
CA THR A 452 11.23 -1.49 2.96
C THR A 452 11.75 -0.52 4.01
N SER A 453 12.77 -0.91 4.78
CA SER A 453 13.31 -0.05 5.82
C SER A 453 13.89 1.24 5.27
N THR A 454 14.48 1.21 4.07
CA THR A 454 15.09 2.40 3.44
C THR A 454 14.02 3.38 2.99
N ILE A 455 12.96 2.89 2.34
CA ILE A 455 11.80 3.71 1.96
C ILE A 455 11.08 4.26 3.19
N CYS A 456 10.78 3.42 4.19
CA CYS A 456 10.07 3.88 5.39
C CYS A 456 10.89 4.89 6.21
N LYS A 457 12.22 4.74 6.29
CA LYS A 457 13.09 5.78 6.88
C LYS A 457 12.99 7.09 6.10
N MET A 458 12.98 7.04 4.78
CA MET A 458 12.81 8.23 3.94
C MET A 458 11.44 8.90 4.17
N LEU A 459 10.37 8.10 4.25
CA LEU A 459 9.02 8.58 4.58
C LEU A 459 8.94 9.19 5.98
N ASP A 460 9.62 8.61 6.97
CA ASP A 460 9.68 9.17 8.32
C ASP A 460 10.46 10.49 8.37
N THR A 461 11.59 10.58 7.66
CA THR A 461 12.35 11.84 7.55
C THR A 461 11.54 12.93 6.85
N TRP A 462 10.79 12.56 5.81
CA TRP A 462 9.87 13.46 5.13
C TRP A 462 8.76 13.90 6.08
N LYS A 463 8.09 12.97 6.78
CA LYS A 463 7.06 13.32 7.76
C LYS A 463 7.61 14.27 8.84
N ALA A 464 8.80 13.98 9.37
CA ALA A 464 9.44 14.79 10.40
C ALA A 464 9.70 16.24 9.95
N TRP A 465 10.23 16.46 8.74
CA TRP A 465 10.42 17.83 8.26
C TRP A 465 9.09 18.56 8.02
N ALA A 466 8.02 17.82 7.74
CA ALA A 466 6.75 18.40 7.34
C ALA A 466 6.02 18.92 8.58
N ASP A 467 6.15 18.19 9.68
CA ASP A 467 5.66 18.58 10.98
C ASP A 467 6.52 19.68 11.61
N MET A 468 7.83 19.74 11.31
CA MET A 468 8.71 20.83 11.73
C MET A 468 8.54 22.14 10.91
N GLY A 469 7.63 22.17 9.94
CA GLY A 469 7.27 23.38 9.18
C GLY A 469 8.08 23.64 7.92
N GLY A 470 9.00 22.74 7.55
CA GLY A 470 9.78 22.87 6.31
C GLY A 470 11.07 22.06 6.30
N MET A 471 11.63 21.95 5.10
CA MET A 471 12.84 21.18 4.82
C MET A 471 14.11 21.91 5.29
N ARG A 472 15.07 21.20 5.89
CA ARG A 472 16.38 21.74 6.29
C ARG A 472 17.47 21.39 5.26
N LYS A 473 18.61 22.07 5.35
CA LYS A 473 19.80 21.78 4.50
C LYS A 473 20.34 20.36 4.70
N THR A 474 20.22 19.81 5.91
CA THR A 474 20.59 18.41 6.20
C THR A 474 19.71 17.42 5.44
N ASP A 475 18.41 17.72 5.37
CA ASP A 475 17.46 16.80 4.76
C ASP A 475 17.57 16.85 3.23
N TYR A 476 17.90 18.02 2.67
CA TYR A 476 18.30 18.16 1.27
C TYR A 476 19.46 17.24 0.91
N GLN A 477 20.50 17.18 1.74
CA GLN A 477 21.68 16.33 1.50
C GLN A 477 21.29 14.85 1.52
N THR A 478 20.47 14.43 2.49
CA THR A 478 19.97 13.05 2.58
C THR A 478 19.20 12.61 1.31
N ILE A 479 18.44 13.52 0.70
CA ILE A 479 17.72 13.26 -0.56
C ILE A 479 18.63 13.28 -1.76
N GLN A 480 19.62 14.18 -1.77
CA GLN A 480 20.63 14.22 -2.81
C GLN A 480 21.39 12.89 -2.90
N GLU A 481 21.66 12.25 -1.76
CA GLU A 481 22.28 10.92 -1.69
C GLU A 481 21.32 9.79 -2.13
N ASN A 482 20.01 9.90 -1.85
CA ASN A 482 19.02 8.85 -2.07
C ASN A 482 17.87 9.27 -3.00
N GLN A 483 18.20 9.81 -4.17
CA GLN A 483 17.22 10.37 -5.12
C GLN A 483 16.19 9.35 -5.62
N SER A 484 16.60 8.10 -5.86
CA SER A 484 15.70 7.02 -6.31
C SER A 484 14.68 6.65 -5.24
N THR A 485 15.14 6.50 -3.99
CA THR A 485 14.27 6.19 -2.83
C THR A 485 13.28 7.31 -2.57
N PHE A 486 13.70 8.56 -2.73
CA PHE A 486 12.80 9.71 -2.60
C PHE A 486 11.71 9.69 -3.68
N ALA A 487 12.08 9.50 -4.94
CA ALA A 487 11.11 9.41 -6.04
C ALA A 487 10.09 8.28 -5.84
N GLU A 488 10.56 7.10 -5.42
CA GLU A 488 9.71 5.97 -5.04
C GLU A 488 8.77 6.30 -3.86
N ALA A 489 9.28 6.94 -2.81
CA ALA A 489 8.48 7.38 -1.67
C ALA A 489 7.40 8.41 -2.06
N THR A 490 7.68 9.29 -3.02
CA THR A 490 6.70 10.26 -3.55
C THR A 490 5.53 9.55 -4.23
N LEU A 491 5.78 8.49 -5.00
CA LEU A 491 4.72 7.70 -5.64
C LEU A 491 3.79 7.04 -4.61
N LEU A 492 4.34 6.51 -3.53
CA LEU A 492 3.56 5.93 -2.43
C LEU A 492 2.65 6.97 -1.76
N ILE A 493 3.18 8.16 -1.49
CA ILE A 493 2.41 9.25 -0.86
C ILE A 493 1.33 9.77 -1.81
N ALA A 494 1.59 9.88 -3.11
CA ALA A 494 0.59 10.31 -4.08
C ALA A 494 -0.59 9.33 -4.13
N LEU A 495 -0.33 8.01 -4.10
CA LEU A 495 -1.40 7.01 -4.02
C LEU A 495 -2.21 7.15 -2.72
N ILE A 496 -1.54 7.34 -1.58
CA ILE A 496 -2.22 7.57 -0.30
C ILE A 496 -3.05 8.84 -0.37
N LYS A 497 -2.53 9.92 -0.95
CA LYS A 497 -3.26 11.18 -1.12
C LYS A 497 -4.51 10.99 -1.98
N ASP A 498 -4.39 10.33 -3.14
CA ASP A 498 -5.52 10.05 -4.03
C ASP A 498 -6.63 9.28 -3.31
N THR A 499 -6.25 8.32 -2.46
CA THR A 499 -7.23 7.66 -1.61
C THR A 499 -7.76 8.55 -0.50
N SER A 500 -6.95 9.44 0.08
CA SER A 500 -7.40 10.36 1.14
C SER A 500 -8.43 11.39 0.64
N ASP A 501 -8.26 11.89 -0.59
CA ASP A 501 -9.22 12.78 -1.24
C ASP A 501 -10.50 12.03 -1.58
N ALA A 502 -10.36 10.75 -1.97
CA ALA A 502 -11.49 9.88 -2.18
C ALA A 502 -12.18 9.48 -0.87
N LEU A 503 -11.44 9.34 0.26
CA LEU A 503 -11.90 8.74 1.53
C LEU A 503 -12.77 9.66 2.41
N GLU A 504 -12.72 10.99 2.25
CA GLU A 504 -13.55 11.90 3.04
C GLU A 504 -15.04 11.69 2.76
N GLY A 505 -15.75 11.06 3.69
CA GLY A 505 -17.16 10.71 3.55
C GLY A 505 -17.43 9.38 2.83
N THR A 506 -16.43 8.51 2.75
CA THR A 506 -16.59 7.20 2.09
C THR A 506 -17.29 6.16 2.92
N LEU A 507 -17.92 5.27 2.18
CA LEU A 507 -18.51 4.02 2.65
C LEU A 507 -17.57 3.22 3.57
N ALA A 508 -16.26 3.17 3.30
CA ALA A 508 -15.28 2.44 4.12
C ALA A 508 -15.22 2.96 5.58
N MET A 509 -15.18 4.28 5.76
CA MET A 509 -15.16 4.93 7.08
C MET A 509 -16.47 4.68 7.83
N ASP A 510 -17.60 4.81 7.12
CA ASP A 510 -18.93 4.63 7.71
C ASP A 510 -19.16 3.15 8.11
N LEU A 511 -18.70 2.19 7.30
CA LEU A 511 -18.67 0.76 7.67
C LEU A 511 -17.84 0.53 8.91
N GLN A 512 -16.60 1.03 8.93
CA GLN A 512 -15.67 0.77 10.04
C GLN A 512 -16.20 1.34 11.37
N GLU A 513 -16.74 2.56 11.35
CA GLU A 513 -17.34 3.15 12.55
C GLU A 513 -18.58 2.40 13.02
N CYS A 514 -19.47 2.01 12.10
CA CYS A 514 -20.64 1.20 12.43
C CYS A 514 -20.27 -0.16 13.01
N LEU A 515 -19.29 -0.85 12.43
CA LEU A 515 -18.84 -2.17 12.91
C LEU A 515 -18.12 -2.08 14.26
N ARG A 516 -17.39 -0.99 14.52
CA ARG A 516 -16.81 -0.71 15.82
C ARG A 516 -17.88 -0.43 16.89
N MET A 517 -18.95 0.28 16.53
CA MET A 517 -20.06 0.57 17.45
C MET A 517 -20.89 -0.67 17.74
N TRP A 518 -21.13 -1.51 16.73
CA TRP A 518 -22.02 -2.67 16.80
C TRP A 518 -21.25 -3.97 16.59
N HIS A 519 -20.57 -4.47 17.62
CA HIS A 519 -19.85 -5.76 17.51
C HIS A 519 -20.81 -6.94 17.30
N LYS A 520 -21.99 -6.89 17.92
CA LYS A 520 -23.00 -7.95 17.89
C LYS A 520 -24.35 -7.39 17.49
N VAL A 521 -25.00 -8.08 16.56
CA VAL A 521 -26.30 -7.70 16.00
C VAL A 521 -27.27 -8.88 16.07
N ARG A 522 -28.57 -8.56 16.01
CA ARG A 522 -29.65 -9.54 15.99
C ARG A 522 -30.12 -9.72 14.56
N LEU A 523 -30.10 -10.95 14.06
CA LEU A 523 -30.51 -11.28 12.69
C LEU A 523 -31.82 -12.09 12.74
N GLY A 524 -32.88 -11.61 12.07
CA GLY A 524 -34.23 -12.15 12.23
C GLY A 524 -35.18 -11.83 11.10
#